data_AF-I9KDF0-F1
#
_entry.id   AF-I9KDF0-F1
#
_cell.length_a   1.000
_cell.length_b   1.000
_cell.length_c   1.000
_cell.angle_alpha   90.00
_cell.angle_beta   90.00
_cell.angle_gamma   90.00
#
_symmetry.space_group_name_H-M   'P 1'
#
loop_
_entity.id
_entity.type
_entity.pdbx_description
1 polymer ?
#
loop_
_entity_poly.entity_id
_entity_poly.type
_entity_poly.pdbx_seq_one_letter_code
_entity_poly.pdbx_strand_id
1 'polypeptide(L)' 'MVATWADMRRIALALPETTERPSYGNDAWRVRDATFAWERPLRRTDREALGPAAPDGPILDTLDDALD' A
#
# COMPACT_ATOMS: atom_id res chain seq x y z
N MET A 1 11.40 -0.89 16.77
CA MET A 1 11.36 0.01 15.59
C MET A 1 10.13 -0.36 14.78
N VAL A 2 9.27 0.61 14.46
CA VAL A 2 8.04 0.39 13.69
C VAL A 2 8.29 0.92 12.28
N ALA A 3 7.95 0.14 11.26
CA ALA A 3 8.06 0.60 9.88
C ALA A 3 7.05 1.72 9.61
N THR A 4 7.48 2.74 8.88
CA THR A 4 6.64 3.91 8.55
C THR A 4 6.39 4.00 7.04
N TRP A 5 5.44 4.87 6.64
CA TRP A 5 5.23 5.20 5.23
C TRP A 5 6.48 5.79 4.56
N ALA A 6 7.33 6.49 5.31
CA ALA A 6 8.61 6.98 4.79
C ALA A 6 9.57 5.82 4.48
N ASP A 7 9.61 4.79 5.31
CA ASP A 7 10.41 3.59 5.04
C ASP A 7 9.90 2.87 3.79
N MET A 8 8.58 2.75 3.66
CA MET A 8 7.96 2.14 2.50
C MET A 8 8.29 2.90 1.21
N ARG A 9 8.09 4.23 1.20
CA ARG A 9 8.41 5.09 0.05
C ARG A 9 9.88 4.97 -0.34
N ARG A 10 10.80 4.97 0.65
CA ARG A 10 12.23 4.79 0.41
C ARG A 10 12.55 3.45 -0.24
N ILE A 11 11.93 2.36 0.21
CA ILE A 11 12.18 1.01 -0.31
C ILE A 11 11.55 0.85 -1.70
N ALA A 12 10.29 1.23 -1.88
CA ALA A 12 9.59 1.13 -3.16
C ALA A 12 10.30 1.93 -4.25
N LEU A 13 10.66 3.20 -3.97
CA LEU A 13 11.33 4.06 -4.95
C LEU A 13 12.82 3.71 -5.19
N ALA A 14 13.39 2.78 -4.42
CA ALA A 14 14.71 2.23 -4.70
C ALA A 14 14.68 1.11 -5.75
N LEU A 15 13.50 0.56 -6.06
CA LEU A 15 13.34 -0.48 -7.08
C LEU A 15 13.40 0.13 -8.49
N PRO A 16 13.99 -0.56 -9.47
CA PRO A 16 14.00 -0.11 -10.85
C PRO A 16 12.59 0.16 -11.38
N GLU A 17 12.46 1.22 -12.19
CA GLU A 17 11.21 1.56 -12.89
C GLU A 17 10.00 1.77 -11.99
N THR A 18 10.22 2.04 -10.70
CA THR A 18 9.15 2.27 -9.74
C THR A 18 8.81 3.74 -9.63
N THR A 19 7.51 4.04 -9.65
CA THR A 19 6.99 5.40 -9.42
C THR A 19 5.89 5.38 -8.37
N GLU A 20 5.72 6.51 -7.70
CA GLU A 20 4.58 6.76 -6.83
C GLU A 20 3.58 7.65 -7.58
N ARG A 21 2.35 7.17 -7.73
CA ARG A 21 1.26 7.91 -8.35
C ARG A 21 -0.04 7.65 -7.59
N PRO A 22 -0.75 8.70 -7.15
CA PRO A 22 -2.01 8.52 -6.45
C PRO A 22 -3.02 7.71 -7.26
N SER A 23 -3.68 6.76 -6.61
CA SER A 23 -4.79 5.97 -7.15
C SER A 23 -5.99 6.10 -6.22
N TYR A 24 -7.14 6.48 -6.77
CA TYR A 24 -8.36 6.73 -6.00
C TYR A 24 -8.16 7.66 -4.78
N GLY A 25 -7.22 8.61 -4.89
CA GLY A 25 -6.91 9.59 -3.83
C GLY A 25 -5.94 9.12 -2.74
N ASN A 26 -5.36 7.92 -2.85
CA ASN A 26 -4.36 7.40 -1.92
C ASN A 26 -3.03 7.13 -2.63
N ASP A 27 -1.93 7.09 -1.87
CA ASP A 27 -0.61 6.78 -2.42
C ASP A 27 -0.62 5.36 -3.03
N ALA A 28 -0.07 5.22 -4.23
CA ALA A 28 0.10 3.94 -4.88
C ALA A 28 1.46 3.86 -5.58
N TRP A 29 2.07 2.68 -5.54
CA TRP A 29 3.38 2.42 -6.10
C TRP A 29 3.27 1.43 -7.24
N ARG A 30 3.95 1.76 -8.33
CA ARG A 30 3.84 1.05 -9.60
C ARG A 30 5.21 0.74 -10.15
N VAL A 31 5.38 -0.45 -10.72
CA VAL A 31 6.52 -0.78 -11.58
C VAL A 31 6.05 -0.67 -13.02
N ARG A 32 6.70 0.18 -13.82
CA ARG A 32 6.21 0.57 -15.16
C ARG A 32 4.74 1.03 -15.06
N ASP A 33 3.81 0.26 -15.61
CA ASP A 33 2.38 0.57 -15.67
C ASP A 33 1.54 -0.24 -14.65
N ALA A 34 2.12 -1.19 -13.91
CA ALA A 34 1.40 -2.07 -12.99
C ALA A 34 1.52 -1.59 -11.53
N THR A 35 0.40 -1.51 -10.80
CA THR A 35 0.42 -1.17 -9.35
C THR A 35 0.71 -2.42 -8.56
N PHE A 36 1.76 -2.42 -7.74
CA PHE A 36 2.09 -3.56 -6.87
C PHE A 36 1.77 -3.29 -5.40
N ALA A 37 1.64 -2.03 -5.01
CA ALA A 37 1.30 -1.63 -3.65
C ALA A 37 0.47 -0.36 -3.62
N TRP A 38 -0.40 -0.22 -2.63
CA TRP A 38 -1.16 1.01 -2.39
C TRP A 38 -1.55 1.18 -0.92
N GLU A 39 -1.81 2.42 -0.53
CA GLU A 39 -2.42 2.77 0.73
C GLU A 39 -3.93 2.55 0.63
N ARG A 40 -4.43 1.56 1.37
CA ARG A 40 -5.83 1.13 1.33
C ARG A 40 -6.54 1.43 2.65
N PRO A 41 -7.57 2.29 2.66
CA PRO A 41 -8.44 2.41 3.82
C PRO A 41 -9.12 1.09 4.17
N LEU A 42 -9.21 0.78 5.47
CA LEU A 42 -9.97 -0.38 5.94
C LEU A 42 -11.45 -0.21 5.59
N ARG A 43 -11.99 -1.21 4.89
CA ARG A 43 -13.42 -1.35 4.58
C ARG A 43 -14.16 -1.87 5.80
N ARG A 44 -15.50 -1.80 5.76
CA ARG A 44 -16.38 -2.33 6.82
C ARG A 44 -16.03 -3.77 7.18
N THR A 45 -15.92 -4.64 6.17
CA THR A 45 -15.62 -6.06 6.36
C THR A 45 -14.24 -6.30 6.97
N ASP A 46 -13.23 -5.49 6.63
CA ASP A 46 -11.92 -5.59 7.28
C ASP A 46 -12.02 -5.27 8.78
N ARG A 47 -12.77 -4.21 9.12
CA ARG A 47 -12.97 -3.81 10.52
C ARG A 47 -13.77 -4.85 11.31
N GLU A 48 -14.76 -5.48 10.69
CA GLU A 48 -15.52 -6.56 11.30
C GLU A 48 -14.65 -7.80 11.54
N ALA A 49 -13.79 -8.15 10.58
CA ALA A 49 -12.89 -9.30 10.70
C ALA A 49 -11.78 -9.08 11.74
N LEU A 50 -11.21 -7.86 11.79
CA LEU A 50 -10.12 -7.51 12.70
C LEU A 50 -10.61 -7.13 14.11
N GLY A 51 -11.87 -6.67 14.22
CA GLY A 51 -12.47 -6.25 15.48
C GLY A 51 -11.61 -5.22 16.23
N PRO A 52 -11.38 -5.38 17.54
CA PRO A 52 -10.55 -4.48 18.34
C PRO A 52 -9.08 -4.38 17.89
N ALA A 53 -8.59 -5.30 17.05
CA ALA A 53 -7.23 -5.26 16.53
C ALA A 53 -7.10 -4.46 15.22
N ALA A 54 -8.21 -3.93 14.69
CA ALA A 54 -8.17 -3.11 13.49
C ALA A 54 -7.29 -1.86 13.72
N PRO A 55 -6.27 -1.61 12.89
CA PRO A 55 -5.47 -0.41 13.01
C PRO A 55 -6.30 0.84 12.71
N ASP A 56 -5.88 1.96 13.31
CA ASP A 56 -6.37 3.26 12.93
C ASP A 56 -5.72 3.69 11.61
N GLY A 57 -6.55 4.22 10.70
CA GLY A 57 -6.10 4.66 9.39
C GLY A 57 -6.03 3.55 8.32
N PRO A 58 -5.37 3.86 7.19
CA PRO A 58 -5.21 2.92 6.09
C PRO A 58 -4.08 1.92 6.36
N ILE A 59 -4.12 0.83 5.61
CA ILE A 59 -3.10 -0.22 5.65
C ILE A 59 -2.39 -0.28 4.31
N LEU A 60 -1.20 -0.88 4.31
CA LEU A 60 -0.55 -1.29 3.08
C LEU A 60 -1.25 -2.54 2.55
N ASP A 61 -1.60 -2.52 1.28
CA ASP A 61 -2.07 -3.70 0.57
C ASP A 61 -1.25 -3.88 -0.71
N THR A 62 -1.10 -5.14 -1.15
CA THR A 62 -0.29 -5.52 -2.30
C THR A 62 -1.17 -6.13 -3.36
N LEU A 63 -0.93 -5.78 -4.63
CA LEU A 63 -1.61 -6.43 -5.74
C LEU A 63 -0.70 -7.54 -6.25
N ASP A 64 -1.19 -8.78 -6.16
CA ASP A 64 -0.46 -9.99 -6.53
C ASP A 64 -0.09 -9.99 -8.02
N ASP A 65 -1.02 -9.52 -8.87
CA ASP A 65 -0.91 -9.50 -10.35
C ASP A 65 0.22 -8.59 -10.91
N ALA A 66 0.94 -7.85 -10.06
CA ALA A 66 1.95 -6.89 -10.50
C ALA A 66 3.39 -7.43 -10.46
N LEU A 67 3.59 -8.68 -10.02
CA LEU A 67 4.91 -9.30 -9.84
C LEU A 67 5.16 -10.49 -10.78
N ASP A 68 4.25 -10.77 -11.71
CA ASP A 68 4.45 -11.72 -12.82
C ASP A 68 5.47 -11.20 -13.86
#